data_AF-A0A2V7VEE0-F1
#
_entry.id   AF-A0A2V7VEE0-F1
#
_cell.length_a   1.000
_cell.length_b   1.000
_cell.length_c   1.000
_cell.angle_alpha   90.00
_cell.angle_beta   90.00
_cell.angle_gamma   90.00
#
_symmetry.space_group_name_H-M   'P 1'
#
loop_
_entity.id
_entity.type
_entity.pdbx_description
1 polymer ?
#
loop_
_entity_poly.entity_id
_entity_poly.type
_entity_poly.pdbx_seq_one_letter_code
_entity_poly.pdbx_strand_id
1 'polypeptide(L)'
;MASPAVPGAAEAVKQSGRTDVRVTGLGLPNASRPYLKEGVLDSVVLWNTTDLGYLTIRAAYAVAKGTLKAGDKSFDAGRLKTLTLEGDNLLLGTPFTFTKDNVDGFDF
;
A
#
# COMPACT_ATOMS: atom_id res chain seq x y z
N MET A 1 -3.46 -6.81 7.77
CA MET A 1 -4.89 -6.42 7.87
C MET A 1 -4.95 -4.91 7.86
N ALA A 2 -5.37 -4.28 6.76
CA ALA A 2 -5.76 -2.87 6.81
C ALA A 2 -7.10 -2.84 7.54
N SER A 3 -7.06 -2.35 8.77
CA SER A 3 -8.19 -2.36 9.69
C SER A 3 -9.39 -1.60 9.09
N PRO A 4 -10.64 -2.03 9.32
CA PRO A 4 -11.84 -1.23 9.01
C PRO A 4 -11.84 0.14 9.71
N ALA A 5 -10.83 0.45 10.52
CA ALA A 5 -10.64 1.72 11.21
C ALA A 5 -10.74 2.95 10.29
N VAL A 6 -10.08 2.98 9.11
CA VAL A 6 -10.11 4.18 8.25
C VAL A 6 -11.49 4.41 7.64
N PRO A 7 -12.12 3.41 6.98
CA PRO A 7 -13.51 3.54 6.53
C PRO A 7 -14.50 3.80 7.68
N GLY A 8 -14.32 3.15 8.83
CA GLY A 8 -15.19 3.32 9.99
C GLY A 8 -15.10 4.71 10.62
N ALA A 9 -13.90 5.28 10.70
CA ALA A 9 -13.69 6.65 11.14
C ALA A 9 -14.30 7.66 10.14
N ALA A 10 -14.13 7.42 8.83
CA ALA A 10 -14.75 8.25 7.80
C ALA A 10 -16.28 8.22 7.90
N GLU A 11 -16.87 7.03 8.06
CA GLU A 11 -18.32 6.88 8.24
C GLU A 11 -18.82 7.59 9.51
N ALA A 12 -18.09 7.49 10.62
CA ALA A 12 -18.45 8.20 11.86
C ALA A 12 -18.42 9.73 11.70
N VAL A 13 -17.39 10.27 11.03
CA VAL A 13 -17.30 11.71 10.74
C VAL A 13 -18.46 12.15 9.83
N LYS A 14 -18.74 11.38 8.78
CA LYS A 14 -19.89 11.60 7.89
C LYS A 14 -21.21 11.65 8.65
N GLN A 15 -21.49 10.65 9.49
CA GLN A 15 -22.72 10.58 10.29
C GLN A 15 -22.82 11.73 11.31
N SER A 16 -21.70 12.24 11.80
CA SER A 16 -21.67 13.38 12.74
C SER A 16 -21.92 14.74 12.09
N GLY A 17 -21.88 14.84 10.75
CA GLY A 17 -22.02 16.11 10.02
C GLY A 17 -20.87 17.09 10.23
N ARG A 18 -19.76 16.64 10.84
CA ARG A 18 -18.59 17.46 11.15
C ARG A 18 -17.73 17.64 9.90
N THR A 19 -17.37 18.88 9.59
CA THR A 19 -16.50 19.25 8.46
C THR A 19 -15.12 19.74 8.90
N ASP A 20 -14.87 19.82 10.21
CA ASP A 20 -13.63 20.27 10.83
C ASP A 20 -12.71 19.11 11.24
N VAL A 21 -13.16 17.86 11.06
CA VAL A 21 -12.38 16.65 11.34
C VAL A 21 -11.87 16.07 10.02
N ARG A 22 -10.54 15.98 9.90
CA ARG A 22 -9.90 15.34 8.75
C ARG A 22 -9.57 13.88 9.07
N VAL A 23 -9.92 12.98 8.16
CA VAL A 23 -9.62 11.55 8.27
C VAL A 23 -8.51 11.18 7.29
N THR A 24 -7.54 10.40 7.76
CA THR A 24 -6.47 9.79 6.97
C THR A 24 -5.98 8.51 7.67
N GLY A 25 -5.18 7.68 6.99
CA GLY A 25 -4.56 6.50 7.59
C GLY A 25 -4.13 5.45 6.57
N LEU A 26 -4.02 4.20 7.02
CA LEU A 26 -3.70 3.05 6.18
C LEU A 26 -4.98 2.26 5.84
N GLY A 27 -5.23 2.00 4.56
CA GLY A 27 -6.48 1.41 4.10
C GLY A 27 -6.44 0.98 2.63
N LEU A 28 -7.31 0.04 2.28
CA LEU A 28 -7.46 -0.43 0.91
C LEU A 28 -8.12 0.66 0.04
N PRO A 29 -7.59 0.95 -1.15
CA PRO A 29 -8.19 1.89 -2.09
C PRO A 29 -9.67 1.62 -2.34
N ASN A 30 -10.06 0.36 -2.53
CA ASN A 30 -11.45 -0.01 -2.81
C ASN A 30 -12.42 0.33 -1.66
N ALA A 31 -12.01 0.07 -0.42
CA ALA A 31 -12.84 0.38 0.76
C ALA A 31 -12.90 1.89 1.05
N SER A 32 -11.86 2.63 0.66
CA SER A 32 -11.72 4.07 0.91
C SER A 32 -12.31 4.95 -0.20
N ARG A 33 -12.49 4.40 -1.41
CA ARG A 33 -12.97 5.11 -2.60
C ARG A 33 -14.21 5.99 -2.37
N PRO A 34 -15.34 5.50 -1.81
CA PRO A 34 -16.53 6.34 -1.64
C PRO A 34 -16.23 7.56 -0.75
N TYR A 35 -15.49 7.37 0.35
CA TYR A 35 -15.16 8.45 1.28
C TYR A 35 -14.16 9.48 0.71
N LEU A 36 -13.23 9.03 -0.15
CA LEU A 36 -12.34 9.93 -0.90
C LEU A 36 -13.11 10.79 -1.89
N LYS A 37 -14.09 10.19 -2.60
CA LYS A 37 -14.91 10.90 -3.59
C LYS A 37 -15.90 11.87 -2.94
N GLU A 38 -16.43 11.51 -1.78
CA GLU A 38 -17.31 12.38 -0.97
C GLU A 38 -16.54 13.48 -0.22
N GLY A 39 -15.19 13.43 -0.19
CA GLY A 39 -14.36 14.42 0.49
C GLY A 39 -14.32 14.30 2.01
N VAL A 40 -14.86 13.21 2.56
CA VAL A 40 -14.82 12.90 4.01
C VAL A 40 -13.44 12.35 4.41
N LEU A 41 -12.80 11.63 3.49
CA LEU A 41 -11.44 11.13 3.63
C LEU A 41 -10.52 11.94 2.70
N ASP A 42 -9.48 12.56 3.26
CA ASP A 42 -8.54 13.38 2.46
C ASP A 42 -7.59 12.49 1.65
N SER A 43 -7.05 11.44 2.30
CA SER A 43 -6.14 10.49 1.69
C SER A 43 -6.06 9.19 2.48
N VAL A 44 -5.62 8.14 1.80
CA VAL A 44 -5.21 6.89 2.44
C VAL A 44 -3.86 6.48 1.89
N VAL A 45 -3.01 5.89 2.72
CA VAL A 45 -1.67 5.44 2.33
C VAL A 45 -1.63 3.91 2.37
N LEU A 46 -1.03 3.28 1.36
CA LEU A 46 -0.75 1.83 1.38
C LEU A 46 0.44 1.53 0.47
N TRP A 47 0.67 0.27 0.16
CA TRP A 47 1.56 -0.20 -0.89
C TRP A 47 0.72 -0.87 -1.98
N ASN A 48 1.26 -0.97 -3.20
CA ASN A 48 0.65 -1.78 -4.24
C ASN A 48 0.76 -3.26 -3.84
N THR A 49 -0.36 -3.86 -3.43
CA THR A 49 -0.43 -5.24 -2.98
C THR A 49 -0.07 -6.24 -4.09
N THR A 50 -0.38 -5.89 -5.34
CA THR A 50 -0.01 -6.71 -6.51
C THR A 50 1.49 -6.75 -6.70
N ASP A 51 2.17 -5.60 -6.55
CA ASP A 51 3.63 -5.53 -6.66
C ASP A 51 4.30 -6.22 -5.48
N LEU A 52 3.74 -6.07 -4.27
CA LEU A 52 4.24 -6.76 -3.09
C LEU A 52 4.17 -8.29 -3.26
N GLY A 53 3.03 -8.83 -3.68
CA GLY A 53 2.89 -10.27 -3.91
C GLY A 53 3.83 -10.79 -4.99
N TYR A 54 3.97 -10.05 -6.10
CA TYR A 54 4.92 -10.38 -7.16
C TYR A 54 6.37 -10.41 -6.63
N LEU A 55 6.76 -9.42 -5.82
CA LEU A 55 8.08 -9.35 -5.21
C LEU A 55 8.32 -10.53 -4.27
N THR A 56 7.34 -10.89 -3.44
CA THR A 56 7.44 -12.02 -2.50
C THR A 56 7.75 -13.33 -3.23
N ILE A 57 7.02 -13.64 -4.31
CA ILE A 57 7.23 -14.88 -5.07
C ILE A 57 8.60 -14.88 -5.78
N ARG A 58 9.01 -13.74 -6.35
CA ARG A 58 10.33 -13.58 -6.98
C ARG A 58 11.46 -13.82 -5.98
N ALA A 59 11.39 -13.22 -4.80
CA ALA A 59 12.39 -13.37 -3.75
C ALA A 59 12.46 -14.83 -3.26
N ALA A 60 11.31 -15.46 -2.98
CA ALA A 60 11.24 -16.85 -2.55
C ALA A 60 11.86 -17.81 -3.58
N TYR A 61 11.56 -17.60 -4.87
CA TYR A 61 12.15 -18.38 -5.96
C TYR A 61 13.68 -18.21 -6.03
N ALA A 62 14.18 -16.98 -5.89
CA ALA A 62 15.62 -16.71 -5.93
C ALA A 62 16.37 -17.33 -4.75
N VAL A 63 15.78 -17.32 -3.55
CA VAL A 63 16.32 -18.02 -2.38
C VAL A 63 16.37 -19.52 -2.64
N ALA A 64 15.27 -20.11 -3.15
CA ALA A 64 15.21 -21.54 -3.46
C ALA A 64 16.23 -21.98 -4.53
N LYS A 65 16.56 -21.10 -5.48
CA LYS A 65 17.61 -21.31 -6.49
C LYS A 65 19.01 -20.96 -5.99
N GLY A 66 19.13 -20.39 -4.79
CA GLY A 66 20.39 -19.91 -4.23
C GLY A 66 20.98 -18.70 -4.97
N THR A 67 20.20 -17.98 -5.77
CA THR A 67 20.63 -16.76 -6.48
C THR A 67 20.43 -15.49 -5.66
N LEU A 68 19.68 -15.57 -4.56
CA LEU A 68 19.60 -14.54 -3.52
C LEU A 68 20.10 -15.16 -2.21
N LYS A 69 21.08 -14.53 -1.56
CA LYS A 69 21.77 -15.04 -0.37
C LYS A 69 21.83 -13.98 0.73
N ALA A 70 22.04 -14.44 1.96
CA ALA A 70 22.33 -13.54 3.08
C ALA A 70 23.55 -12.67 2.78
N GLY A 71 23.44 -11.37 3.05
CA GLY A 71 24.50 -10.39 2.80
C GLY A 71 24.40 -9.66 1.45
N ASP A 72 23.58 -10.14 0.52
CA ASP A 72 23.30 -9.42 -0.73
C ASP A 72 22.73 -8.03 -0.42
N LYS A 73 23.13 -7.03 -1.23
CA LYS A 73 22.73 -5.62 -1.06
C LYS A 73 21.64 -5.17 -2.02
N SER A 74 21.42 -5.95 -3.07
CA SER A 74 20.44 -5.65 -4.10
C SER A 74 19.83 -6.92 -4.68
N PHE A 75 18.64 -6.79 -5.24
CA PHE A 75 17.91 -7.88 -5.88
C PHE A 75 17.24 -7.38 -7.16
N ASP A 76 17.48 -8.08 -8.27
CA ASP A 76 16.77 -7.84 -9.52
C ASP A 76 15.34 -8.43 -9.45
N ALA A 77 14.37 -7.55 -9.23
CA ALA A 77 12.96 -7.90 -9.17
C ALA A 77 12.27 -7.86 -10.55
N GLY A 78 12.99 -7.83 -11.67
CA GLY A 78 12.41 -7.87 -13.01
C GLY A 78 11.63 -6.59 -13.32
N ARG A 79 10.30 -6.66 -13.48
CA ARG A 79 9.47 -5.47 -13.78
C ARG A 79 9.54 -4.37 -12.70
N LEU A 80 9.88 -4.74 -11.48
CA LEU A 80 10.09 -3.80 -10.36
C LEU A 80 11.52 -3.23 -10.30
N LYS A 81 12.36 -3.56 -11.29
CA LYS A 81 13.78 -3.21 -11.37
C LYS A 81 14.58 -3.73 -10.18
N THR A 82 15.79 -3.23 -10.02
CA THR A 82 16.65 -3.56 -8.88
C THR A 82 16.15 -2.87 -7.62
N LEU A 83 15.92 -3.66 -6.57
CA LEU A 83 15.55 -3.19 -5.24
C LEU A 83 16.72 -3.38 -4.26
N THR A 84 16.76 -2.53 -3.25
CA THR A 84 17.80 -2.55 -2.20
C THR A 84 17.39 -3.51 -1.08
N LEU A 85 18.37 -4.21 -0.52
CA LEU A 85 18.23 -4.98 0.71
C LEU A 85 18.80 -4.22 1.90
N GLU A 86 18.01 -4.12 2.96
CA GLU A 86 18.41 -3.58 4.25
C GLU A 86 18.48 -4.71 5.30
N GLY A 87 19.67 -5.29 5.44
CA GLY A 87 19.82 -6.56 6.16
C GLY A 87 19.10 -7.65 5.40
N ASP A 88 18.14 -8.31 6.06
CA ASP A 88 17.28 -9.33 5.45
C ASP A 88 15.96 -8.76 4.90
N ASN A 89 15.79 -7.43 4.89
CA ASN A 89 14.57 -6.78 4.44
C ASN A 89 14.69 -6.35 2.97
N LEU A 90 13.80 -6.86 2.13
CA LEU A 90 13.63 -6.44 0.75
C LEU A 90 12.49 -5.42 0.65
N LEU A 91 12.84 -4.15 0.45
CA LEU A 91 11.86 -3.06 0.46
C LEU A 91 11.25 -2.87 -0.94
N LEU A 92 9.92 -2.92 -1.02
CA LEU A 92 9.20 -2.65 -2.27
C LEU A 92 9.37 -1.19 -2.74
N GLY A 93 9.51 -0.26 -1.78
CA GLY A 93 9.67 1.16 -2.04
C GLY A 93 8.80 2.01 -1.11
N THR A 94 8.67 3.29 -1.45
CA THR A 94 7.85 4.22 -0.68
C THR A 94 6.36 3.86 -0.74
N PRO A 95 5.61 4.05 0.36
CA PRO A 95 4.16 3.93 0.34
C PRO A 95 3.53 4.85 -0.72
N PHE A 96 2.43 4.38 -1.30
CA PHE A 96 1.61 5.10 -2.25
C PHE A 96 0.47 5.81 -1.53
N THR A 97 0.29 7.10 -1.84
CA THR A 97 -0.82 7.91 -1.34
C THR A 97 -1.97 7.89 -2.34
N PHE A 98 -3.11 7.35 -1.92
CA PHE A 98 -4.34 7.34 -2.67
C PHE A 98 -5.17 8.56 -2.32
N THR A 99 -5.58 9.29 -3.35
CA THR A 99 -6.44 10.48 -3.26
C THR A 99 -7.65 10.30 -4.17
N LYS A 100 -8.59 11.23 -4.10
CA LYS A 100 -9.75 11.26 -5.02
C LYS A 100 -9.35 11.25 -6.51
N ASP A 101 -8.14 11.70 -6.83
CA ASP A 101 -7.67 11.88 -8.21
C ASP A 101 -7.07 10.61 -8.82
N ASN A 102 -6.53 9.71 -7.99
CA ASN A 102 -5.83 8.51 -8.48
C ASN A 102 -6.45 7.17 -8.04
N VAL A 103 -7.40 7.19 -7.08
CA VAL A 103 -7.98 5.95 -6.52
C VAL A 103 -8.65 5.07 -7.57
N ASP A 104 -9.16 5.64 -8.68
CA ASP A 104 -9.79 4.92 -9.80
C ASP A 104 -8.82 4.06 -10.62
N GLY A 105 -7.52 4.25 -10.46
CA GLY A 105 -6.50 3.41 -11.10
C GLY A 105 -6.20 2.10 -10.36
N PHE A 106 -6.86 1.83 -9.24
CA PHE A 106 -6.55 0.70 -8.35
C PHE A 106 -7.78 -0.13 -8.05
N ASP A 107 -7.61 -1.45 -8.09
CA ASP A 107 -8.67 -2.43 -7.81
C ASP A 107 -8.17 -3.49 -6.82
N PHE A 108 -7.90 -3.05 -5.59
CA PHE A 108 -7.58 -3.90 -4.43
C PHE A 108 -7.96 -3.24 -3.11
#